data_AF-A0AAV5JAA3-F1
#
_entry.id   AF-A0AAV5JAA3-F1
#
_cell.length_a   1.000
_cell.length_b   1.000
_cell.length_c   1.000
_cell.angle_alpha   90.00
_cell.angle_beta   90.00
_cell.angle_gamma   90.00
#
_symmetry.space_group_name_H-M   'P 1'
#
loop_
_entity.id
_entity.type
_entity.pdbx_description
1 polymer ?
#
loop_
_entity_poly.entity_id
_entity_poly.type
_entity_poly.pdbx_seq_one_letter_code
_entity_poly.pdbx_strand_id
1 'polypeptide(L)'
;MDNKGSSFEDIVDAYLAYLQVTVVNPAMDKALKLLQKFATDARKGRISKDKLRFGAPWRHPPLADDPTLCMEWAKIHLMDFIQSFVNTEFGVNYLADCSLEIWDDPAAVALVEVGLLYVQRDPSLIRPISRGIQRCLVRWLVWEKMLLSYQNFLQYLWQRVVRGRSYRHLMLQVGYK
;
A
#
# COMPACT_ATOMS: atom_id res chain seq x y z
N MET A 1 -17.42 -36.06 25.06
CA MET A 1 -17.00 -34.65 25.12
C MET A 1 -15.80 -34.53 24.20
N ASP A 2 -16.04 -34.11 22.96
CA ASP A 2 -14.97 -33.93 21.98
C ASP A 2 -14.09 -32.77 22.45
N ASN A 3 -12.95 -33.11 23.02
CA ASN A 3 -11.86 -32.18 23.24
C ASN A 3 -11.28 -31.86 21.86
N LYS A 4 -11.99 -31.03 21.09
CA LYS A 4 -11.44 -30.36 19.90
C LYS A 4 -10.37 -29.41 20.41
N GLY A 5 -9.18 -29.96 20.67
CA GLY A 5 -7.98 -29.15 20.83
C GLY A 5 -7.93 -28.16 19.66
N SER A 6 -7.66 -26.90 19.99
CA SER A 6 -7.49 -25.79 19.04
C SER A 6 -6.98 -26.30 17.68
N SER A 7 -7.80 -26.12 16.64
CA SER A 7 -7.42 -26.52 15.29
C SER A 7 -6.18 -25.75 14.89
N PHE A 8 -5.33 -26.33 14.02
CA PHE A 8 -4.21 -25.61 13.42
C PHE A 8 -4.64 -24.26 12.81
N GLU A 9 -5.85 -24.20 12.26
CA GLU A 9 -6.46 -22.98 11.74
C GLU A 9 -6.64 -21.90 12.82
N ASP A 10 -7.12 -22.27 14.01
CA ASP A 10 -7.28 -21.34 15.13
C ASP A 10 -5.94 -20.74 15.57
N ILE A 11 -4.87 -21.54 15.55
CA ILE A 11 -3.51 -21.10 15.88
C ILE A 11 -3.00 -20.11 14.84
N VAL A 12 -3.20 -20.41 13.55
CA VAL A 12 -2.81 -19.53 12.45
C VAL A 12 -3.58 -18.21 12.52
N ASP A 13 -4.88 -18.26 12.80
CA ASP A 13 -5.72 -17.07 12.93
C ASP A 13 -5.32 -16.22 14.15
N ALA A 14 -5.02 -16.85 15.29
CA ALA A 14 -4.48 -16.16 16.46
C ALA A 14 -3.14 -15.47 16.15
N TYR A 15 -2.25 -16.15 15.41
CA TYR A 15 -0.98 -15.57 14.98
C TYR A 15 -1.16 -14.38 14.01
N LEU A 16 -2.06 -14.50 13.02
CA LEU A 16 -2.35 -13.40 12.10
C LEU A 16 -3.01 -12.22 12.81
N ALA A 17 -3.88 -12.47 13.79
CA ALA A 17 -4.47 -11.42 14.63
C ALA A 17 -3.39 -10.71 15.47
N TYR A 18 -2.47 -11.48 16.06
CA TYR A 18 -1.33 -10.94 16.78
C TYR A 18 -0.46 -10.05 15.87
N LEU A 19 -0.08 -10.53 14.69
CA LEU A 19 0.68 -9.75 13.70
C LEU A 19 -0.06 -8.48 13.28
N GLN A 20 -1.38 -8.56 13.07
CA GLN A 20 -2.21 -7.42 12.69
C GLN A 20 -2.12 -6.32 13.73
N VAL A 21 -2.31 -6.66 15.01
CA VAL A 21 -2.37 -5.68 16.10
C VAL A 21 -0.98 -5.14 16.46
N THR A 22 0.03 -6.00 16.52
CA THR A 22 1.35 -5.64 17.06
C THR A 22 2.31 -5.07 16.03
N VAL A 23 2.21 -5.50 14.77
CA VAL A 23 3.16 -5.14 13.70
C VAL A 23 2.48 -4.29 12.65
N VAL A 24 1.41 -4.81 12.03
CA VAL A 24 0.85 -4.21 10.81
C VAL A 24 0.11 -2.92 11.10
N ASN A 25 -0.80 -2.88 12.08
CA ASN A 25 -1.55 -1.65 12.38
C ASN A 25 -0.62 -0.47 12.75
N PRO A 26 0.36 -0.61 13.69
CA PRO A 26 1.27 0.48 14.00
C PRO A 26 2.14 0.90 12.81
N ALA A 27 2.55 -0.04 11.95
CA ALA A 27 3.31 0.26 10.75
C ALA A 27 2.47 0.99 9.70
N MET A 28 1.21 0.60 9.52
CA MET A 28 0.26 1.30 8.65
C MET A 28 0.00 2.73 9.12
N ASP A 29 -0.17 2.96 10.43
CA ASP A 29 -0.33 4.30 11.01
C ASP A 29 0.90 5.18 10.75
N LYS A 30 2.10 4.60 10.87
CA LYS A 30 3.35 5.30 10.51
C LYS A 30 3.43 5.60 9.02
N ALA A 31 3.04 4.66 8.16
CA ALA A 31 3.04 4.85 6.71
C ALA A 31 2.06 5.97 6.29
N LEU A 32 0.88 6.02 6.91
CA LEU A 32 -0.08 7.11 6.70
C LEU A 32 0.49 8.47 7.10
N LYS A 33 1.21 8.56 8.22
CA LYS A 33 1.90 9.80 8.63
C LYS A 33 2.98 10.22 7.64
N LEU A 34 3.74 9.28 7.08
CA LEU A 34 4.73 9.55 6.03
C LEU A 34 4.06 10.12 4.77
N LEU A 35 2.93 9.53 4.36
CA LEU A 35 2.14 10.01 3.22
C LEU A 35 1.51 11.38 3.48
N GLN A 36 1.02 11.63 4.69
CA GLN A 36 0.49 12.92 5.09
C GLN A 36 1.58 14.00 5.02
N LYS A 37 2.77 13.69 5.55
CA LYS A 37 3.94 14.58 5.45
C LYS A 37 4.31 14.84 4.00
N PHE A 38 4.33 13.80 3.16
CA PHE A 38 4.57 13.93 1.73
C PHE A 38 3.58 14.90 1.07
N ALA A 39 2.28 14.80 1.38
CA ALA A 39 1.28 15.74 0.86
C ALA A 39 1.59 17.19 1.24
N THR A 40 2.00 17.44 2.49
CA THR A 40 2.36 18.79 2.94
C THR A 40 3.64 19.31 2.27
N ASP A 41 4.65 18.46 2.07
CA ASP A 41 5.90 18.83 1.41
C ASP A 41 5.70 19.05 -0.10
N ALA A 42 4.83 18.26 -0.74
CA ALA A 42 4.42 18.43 -2.12
C ALA A 42 3.73 19.78 -2.33
N ARG A 43 2.77 20.12 -1.45
CA ARG A 43 2.07 21.42 -1.46
C ARG A 43 3.03 22.60 -1.25
N LYS A 44 4.03 22.45 -0.39
CA LYS A 44 5.08 23.46 -0.13
C LYS A 44 6.13 23.55 -1.24
N GLY A 45 6.04 22.72 -2.29
CA GLY A 45 7.00 22.72 -3.40
C GLY A 45 8.39 22.20 -3.01
N ARG A 46 8.51 21.47 -1.90
CA ARG A 46 9.79 20.93 -1.40
C ARG A 46 10.21 19.64 -2.11
N ILE A 47 9.30 19.05 -2.87
CA ILE A 47 9.54 17.80 -3.62
C ILE A 47 10.04 18.16 -5.00
N SER A 48 11.20 17.60 -5.37
CA SER A 48 11.73 17.76 -6.72
C SER A 48 10.73 17.27 -7.77
N LYS A 49 10.57 18.03 -8.86
CA LYS A 49 9.72 17.65 -10.00
C LYS A 49 10.13 16.29 -10.59
N ASP A 50 11.38 15.90 -10.40
CA ASP A 50 11.91 14.63 -10.90
C ASP A 50 11.33 13.42 -10.18
N LYS A 51 11.01 13.55 -8.89
CA LYS A 51 10.33 12.50 -8.09
C LYS A 51 8.84 12.35 -8.42
N LEU A 52 8.30 13.24 -9.27
CA LEU A 52 6.88 13.27 -9.66
C LEU A 52 6.68 12.89 -11.14
N ARG A 53 7.73 12.39 -11.80
CA ARG A 53 7.76 12.10 -13.24
C ARG A 53 6.79 10.99 -13.63
N PHE A 54 6.70 9.93 -12.84
CA PHE A 54 5.78 8.81 -13.09
C PHE A 54 4.40 9.11 -12.51
N GLY A 55 3.39 8.87 -13.34
CA GLY A 55 2.02 9.32 -13.12
C GLY A 55 1.26 8.52 -12.07
N ALA A 56 -0.02 8.87 -11.95
CA ALA A 56 -0.91 8.52 -10.86
C ALA A 56 -0.53 9.32 -9.59
N PRO A 57 -1.14 9.20 -8.42
CA PRO A 57 -2.12 10.19 -7.96
C PRO A 57 -1.64 11.40 -7.15
N TRP A 58 -0.39 11.45 -6.76
CA TRP A 58 0.14 12.37 -5.74
C TRP A 58 0.39 13.80 -6.24
N ARG A 59 0.05 14.09 -7.50
CA ARG A 59 0.17 15.43 -8.11
C ARG A 59 -0.85 16.45 -7.59
N HIS A 60 -1.86 15.99 -6.86
CA HIS A 60 -2.94 16.83 -6.34
C HIS A 60 -3.17 16.60 -4.85
N PRO A 61 -2.23 17.00 -3.98
CA PRO A 61 -2.49 17.03 -2.54
C PRO A 61 -3.66 17.98 -2.23
N PRO A 62 -4.34 17.81 -1.09
CA PRO A 62 -5.37 18.74 -0.65
C PRO A 62 -4.81 20.16 -0.57
N LEU A 63 -5.55 21.13 -1.13
CA LEU A 63 -5.15 22.53 -1.18
C LEU A 63 -5.16 23.17 0.22
N ALA A 64 -6.12 22.77 1.06
CA ALA A 64 -6.23 23.26 2.43
C ALA A 64 -5.16 22.64 3.34
N ASP A 65 -4.62 23.42 4.28
CA ASP A 65 -3.75 22.93 5.35
C ASP A 65 -4.55 22.32 6.50
N ASP A 66 -5.49 21.43 6.16
CA ASP A 66 -6.26 20.69 7.13
C ASP A 66 -5.62 19.30 7.32
N PRO A 67 -5.17 18.98 8.55
CA PRO A 67 -4.57 17.68 8.84
C PRO A 67 -5.56 16.53 8.60
N THR A 68 -6.86 16.74 8.77
CA THR A 68 -7.89 15.70 8.59
C THR A 68 -8.03 15.32 7.11
N LEU A 69 -8.17 16.30 6.23
CA LEU A 69 -8.24 16.10 4.78
C LEU A 69 -6.95 15.46 4.23
N CYS A 70 -5.80 15.86 4.76
CA CYS A 70 -4.52 15.25 4.37
C CYS A 70 -4.41 13.78 4.81
N MET A 71 -5.01 13.42 5.95
CA MET A 71 -5.06 12.03 6.42
C MET A 71 -6.02 11.19 5.57
N GLU A 72 -7.20 11.70 5.25
CA GLU A 72 -8.16 11.01 4.37
C GLU A 72 -7.58 10.78 2.97
N TRP A 73 -6.91 11.79 2.42
CA TRP A 73 -6.17 11.69 1.18
C TRP A 73 -5.09 10.61 1.24
N ALA A 74 -4.26 10.62 2.29
CA ALA A 74 -3.20 9.62 2.48
C ALA A 74 -3.77 8.21 2.55
N LYS A 75 -4.90 8.04 3.24
CA LYS A 75 -5.63 6.78 3.39
C LYS A 75 -6.12 6.27 2.04
N ILE A 76 -6.80 7.10 1.25
CA ILE A 76 -7.28 6.71 -0.09
C ILE A 76 -6.10 6.28 -0.98
N HIS A 77 -4.98 7.00 -0.94
CA HIS A 77 -3.81 6.64 -1.75
C HIS A 77 -3.14 5.35 -1.30
N LEU A 78 -3.04 5.11 0.00
CA LEU A 78 -2.48 3.86 0.52
C LEU A 78 -3.37 2.67 0.18
N MET A 79 -4.70 2.84 0.27
CA MET A 79 -5.67 1.82 -0.15
C MET A 79 -5.57 1.52 -1.65
N ASP A 80 -5.46 2.54 -2.50
CA ASP A 80 -5.27 2.37 -3.94
C ASP A 80 -3.96 1.62 -4.27
N PHE A 81 -2.87 1.97 -3.57
CA PHE A 81 -1.59 1.26 -3.70
C PHE A 81 -1.73 -0.23 -3.33
N ILE A 82 -2.24 -0.55 -2.14
CA ILE A 82 -2.39 -1.95 -1.71
C ILE A 82 -3.33 -2.71 -2.65
N GLN A 83 -4.43 -2.10 -3.11
CA GLN A 83 -5.32 -2.73 -4.09
C GLN A 83 -4.59 -3.04 -5.40
N SER A 84 -3.77 -2.12 -5.91
CA SER A 84 -2.98 -2.35 -7.12
C SER A 84 -1.95 -3.47 -6.95
N PHE A 85 -1.40 -3.62 -5.74
CA PHE A 85 -0.43 -4.66 -5.38
C PHE A 85 -1.08 -6.03 -5.16
N VAL A 86 -2.32 -6.05 -4.63
CA VAL A 86 -3.16 -7.25 -4.55
C VAL A 86 -3.52 -7.75 -5.96
N ASN A 87 -3.83 -6.84 -6.88
CA ASN A 87 -4.14 -7.19 -8.27
C ASN A 87 -2.96 -7.83 -9.02
N THR A 88 -1.74 -7.65 -8.53
CA THR A 88 -0.52 -8.29 -9.05
C THR A 88 -0.12 -9.50 -8.21
N GLU A 89 -1.02 -10.01 -7.36
CA GLU A 89 -0.81 -11.13 -6.44
C GLU A 89 0.41 -10.97 -5.52
N PHE A 90 0.85 -9.73 -5.27
CA PHE A 90 2.11 -9.41 -4.59
C PHE A 90 3.36 -10.03 -5.25
N GLY A 91 3.24 -10.59 -6.45
CA GLY A 91 4.34 -11.17 -7.21
C GLY A 91 4.91 -10.12 -8.13
N VAL A 92 6.06 -9.55 -7.78
CA VAL A 92 6.60 -8.42 -8.56
C VAL A 92 8.08 -8.60 -8.83
N ASN A 93 8.41 -9.57 -9.69
CA ASN A 93 9.57 -9.47 -10.59
C ASN A 93 9.16 -8.49 -11.69
N TYR A 94 9.89 -7.40 -11.88
CA TYR A 94 9.53 -6.39 -12.89
C TYR A 94 10.68 -6.12 -13.86
N LEU A 95 10.32 -5.59 -15.03
CA LEU A 95 11.27 -5.11 -16.02
C LEU A 95 12.11 -3.99 -15.39
N ALA A 96 13.43 -4.21 -15.27
CA ALA A 96 14.35 -3.27 -14.61
C ALA A 96 14.21 -1.84 -15.16
N ASP A 97 13.97 -1.70 -16.47
CA ASP A 97 13.85 -0.42 -17.18
C ASP A 97 12.55 0.36 -16.88
N CYS A 98 11.49 -0.31 -16.39
CA CYS A 98 10.21 0.33 -16.03
C CYS A 98 9.99 0.42 -14.50
N SER A 99 11.00 0.02 -13.72
CA SER A 99 10.93 -0.10 -12.27
C SER A 99 10.70 1.21 -11.51
N LEU A 100 11.12 2.32 -12.09
CA LEU A 100 11.10 3.64 -11.44
C LEU A 100 9.70 4.08 -11.02
N GLU A 101 8.65 3.62 -11.71
CA GLU A 101 7.26 3.93 -11.37
C GLU A 101 6.88 3.41 -9.97
N ILE A 102 7.38 2.24 -9.55
CA ILE A 102 7.15 1.70 -8.22
C ILE A 102 8.09 2.37 -7.20
N TRP A 103 9.35 2.60 -7.58
CA TRP A 103 10.37 3.17 -6.69
C TRP A 103 10.07 4.60 -6.27
N ASP A 104 9.51 5.40 -7.18
CA ASP A 104 9.16 6.78 -6.92
C ASP A 104 7.78 6.92 -6.26
N ASP A 105 7.02 5.82 -6.10
CA ASP A 105 5.71 5.87 -5.44
C ASP A 105 5.88 6.14 -3.92
N PRO A 106 5.31 7.22 -3.38
CA PRO A 106 5.44 7.55 -1.97
C PRO A 106 4.84 6.49 -1.04
N ALA A 107 3.83 5.73 -1.48
CA ALA A 107 3.24 4.64 -0.72
C ALA A 107 4.15 3.40 -0.70
N ALA A 108 4.82 3.10 -1.80
CA ALA A 108 5.83 2.03 -1.83
C ALA A 108 6.99 2.38 -0.89
N VAL A 109 7.53 3.60 -0.99
CA VAL A 109 8.60 4.10 -0.10
C VAL A 109 8.18 4.05 1.35
N ALA A 110 6.98 4.54 1.68
CA ALA A 110 6.47 4.53 3.06
C ALA A 110 6.36 3.10 3.61
N LEU A 111 5.83 2.15 2.83
CA LEU A 111 5.68 0.75 3.25
C LEU A 111 7.00 -0.01 3.38
N VAL A 112 8.02 0.36 2.61
CA VAL A 112 9.39 -0.14 2.77
C VAL A 112 10.02 0.44 4.03
N GLU A 113 9.87 1.74 4.28
CA GLU A 113 10.42 2.44 5.44
C GLU A 113 9.85 1.90 6.77
N VAL A 114 8.55 1.58 6.80
CA VAL A 114 7.93 0.96 7.99
C VAL A 114 8.16 -0.55 8.10
N GLY A 115 8.89 -1.16 7.15
CA GLY A 115 9.23 -2.57 7.19
C GLY A 115 8.05 -3.50 6.93
N LEU A 116 7.10 -3.12 6.07
CA LEU A 116 6.05 -4.03 5.60
C LEU A 116 6.38 -4.63 4.22
N LEU A 117 7.14 -3.89 3.41
CA LEU A 117 7.65 -4.35 2.14
C LEU A 117 9.17 -4.55 2.18
N TYR A 118 9.61 -5.62 1.53
CA TYR A 118 10.99 -5.90 1.20
C TYR A 118 11.23 -5.55 -0.26
N VAL A 119 12.46 -5.11 -0.52
CA VAL A 119 12.91 -4.53 -1.77
C VAL A 119 14.27 -5.11 -2.13
N GLN A 120 14.43 -5.53 -3.38
CA GLN A 120 15.70 -6.03 -3.92
C GLN A 120 15.92 -5.46 -5.32
N ARG A 121 17.17 -5.09 -5.64
CA ARG A 121 17.53 -4.50 -6.94
C ARG A 121 17.84 -5.55 -8.01
N ASP A 122 18.55 -6.61 -7.63
CA ASP A 122 18.96 -7.68 -8.56
C ASP A 122 18.69 -9.08 -7.94
N PRO A 123 17.72 -9.87 -8.46
CA PRO A 123 16.68 -9.43 -9.40
C PRO A 123 15.79 -8.36 -8.78
N SER A 124 15.21 -7.52 -9.63
CA SER A 124 14.39 -6.41 -9.19
C SER A 124 13.05 -6.91 -8.66
N LEU A 125 12.88 -6.84 -7.34
CA LEU A 125 11.76 -7.43 -6.60
C LEU A 125 11.22 -6.45 -5.56
N ILE A 126 9.89 -6.40 -5.44
CA ILE A 126 9.20 -5.83 -4.28
C ILE A 126 8.15 -6.82 -3.79
N ARG A 127 8.10 -7.10 -2.49
CA ARG A 127 7.15 -8.05 -1.90
C ARG A 127 6.88 -7.76 -0.43
N PRO A 128 5.76 -8.23 0.14
CA PRO A 128 5.61 -8.28 1.60
C PRO A 128 6.74 -9.10 2.23
N ILE A 129 7.18 -8.71 3.42
CA ILE A 129 8.27 -9.41 4.12
C ILE A 129 7.92 -10.87 4.41
N SER A 130 6.63 -11.17 4.63
CA SER A 130 6.16 -12.54 4.84
C SER A 130 4.75 -12.72 4.27
N ARG A 131 4.36 -13.99 4.05
CA ARG A 131 2.97 -14.35 3.71
C ARG A 131 1.98 -13.93 4.79
N GLY A 132 2.40 -13.89 6.06
CA GLY A 132 1.58 -13.38 7.16
C GLY A 132 1.26 -11.90 6.97
N ILE A 133 2.29 -11.08 6.72
CA ILE A 133 2.14 -9.65 6.44
C ILE A 133 1.29 -9.41 5.19
N GLN A 134 1.49 -10.20 4.13
CA GLN A 134 0.64 -10.15 2.93
C GLN A 134 -0.85 -10.31 3.27
N ARG A 135 -1.21 -11.33 4.06
CA ARG A 135 -2.60 -11.56 4.50
C ARG A 135 -3.12 -10.40 5.37
N CYS A 136 -2.29 -9.88 6.26
CA CYS A 136 -2.64 -8.74 7.11
C CYS A 136 -2.85 -7.44 6.31
N LEU A 137 -2.08 -7.20 5.23
CA LEU A 137 -2.29 -6.06 4.33
C LEU A 137 -3.64 -6.16 3.60
N VAL A 138 -3.99 -7.37 3.13
CA VAL A 138 -5.32 -7.63 2.53
C VAL A 138 -6.42 -7.39 3.55
N ARG A 139 -6.26 -7.92 4.78
CA ARG A 139 -7.22 -7.73 5.87
C ARG A 139 -7.38 -6.25 6.22
N TRP A 140 -6.29 -5.51 6.30
CA TRP A 140 -6.32 -4.06 6.52
C TRP A 140 -7.09 -3.34 5.40
N LEU A 141 -6.82 -3.67 4.13
CA LEU A 141 -7.54 -3.06 2.99
C LEU A 141 -9.05 -3.31 3.06
N VAL A 142 -9.46 -4.54 3.39
CA VAL A 142 -10.88 -4.89 3.53
C VAL A 142 -11.50 -4.13 4.70
N TRP A 143 -10.81 -4.09 5.84
CA TRP A 143 -11.26 -3.35 7.02
C TRP A 143 -11.45 -1.86 6.71
N GLU A 144 -10.48 -1.24 6.04
CA GLU A 144 -10.57 0.17 5.72
C GLU A 144 -11.70 0.49 4.76
N LYS A 145 -11.96 -0.37 3.76
CA LYS A 145 -13.11 -0.23 2.86
C LYS A 145 -14.44 -0.26 3.61
N MET A 146 -14.56 -1.11 4.63
CA MET A 146 -15.78 -1.22 5.44
C MET A 146 -16.00 0.01 6.33
N LEU A 147 -14.93 0.69 6.74
CA LEU A 147 -14.99 1.89 7.58
C LEU A 147 -15.07 3.21 6.80
N LEU A 148 -15.04 3.18 5.46
CA LEU A 148 -15.16 4.40 4.66
C LEU A 148 -16.56 5.00 4.80
N SER A 149 -16.61 6.33 4.99
CA SER A 149 -17.84 7.08 4.78
C SER A 149 -18.28 6.98 3.31
N TYR A 150 -19.56 7.20 3.03
CA TYR A 150 -20.07 7.16 1.66
C TYR A 150 -19.33 8.13 0.72
N GLN A 151 -19.00 9.33 1.21
CA GLN A 151 -18.23 10.32 0.45
C GLN A 151 -16.82 9.83 0.14
N ASN A 152 -16.11 9.29 1.14
CA ASN A 152 -14.75 8.78 0.95
C ASN A 152 -14.72 7.51 0.10
N PHE A 153 -15.79 6.71 0.13
CA PHE A 153 -15.97 5.57 -0.76
C PHE A 153 -16.10 6.01 -2.23
N LEU A 154 -16.92 7.03 -2.51
CA LEU A 154 -17.03 7.60 -3.86
C LEU A 154 -15.70 8.21 -4.33
N GLN A 155 -15.00 8.94 -3.46
CA GLN A 155 -13.68 9.46 -3.77
C GLN A 155 -12.67 8.34 -4.05
N TYR A 156 -12.66 7.29 -3.25
CA TYR A 156 -11.82 6.12 -3.46
C TYR A 156 -12.13 5.44 -4.80
N LEU A 157 -13.40 5.23 -5.15
CA LEU A 157 -13.79 4.63 -6.41
C LEU A 157 -13.38 5.50 -7.60
N TRP A 158 -13.64 6.81 -7.52
CA TRP A 158 -13.21 7.76 -8.55
C TRP A 158 -11.69 7.75 -8.72
N GLN A 159 -10.97 7.78 -7.59
CA GLN A 159 -9.51 7.69 -7.57
C GLN A 159 -9.03 6.41 -8.24
N ARG A 160 -9.68 5.26 -8.00
CA ARG A 160 -9.35 3.97 -8.62
C ARG A 160 -9.62 3.93 -10.13
N VAL A 161 -10.72 4.53 -10.59
CA VAL A 161 -11.14 4.42 -12.01
C VAL A 161 -10.41 5.42 -12.89
N VAL A 162 -10.29 6.67 -12.45
CA VAL A 162 -9.76 7.77 -13.28
C VAL A 162 -8.25 7.92 -13.12
N ARG A 163 -7.75 7.70 -11.89
CA ARG A 163 -6.35 7.99 -11.51
C ARG A 163 -5.67 6.80 -10.84
N GLY A 164 -6.26 5.61 -10.92
CA GLY A 164 -5.84 4.48 -10.08
C GLY A 164 -4.51 3.91 -10.52
N ARG A 165 -3.77 3.37 -9.55
CA ARG A 165 -2.56 2.61 -9.85
C ARG A 165 -2.90 1.26 -10.48
N SER A 166 -2.13 0.90 -11.49
CA SER A 166 -2.10 -0.43 -12.06
C SER A 166 -0.66 -0.78 -12.34
N TYR A 167 -0.09 -1.79 -11.67
CA TYR A 167 1.29 -2.22 -11.91
C TYR A 167 1.37 -3.49 -12.76
N ARG A 168 0.23 -4.02 -13.23
CA ARG A 168 0.19 -5.27 -13.98
C ARG A 168 1.07 -5.23 -15.25
N HIS A 169 1.25 -4.06 -15.85
CA HIS A 169 2.14 -3.86 -17.00
C HIS A 169 3.62 -3.93 -16.66
N LEU A 170 3.98 -3.72 -15.39
CA LEU A 170 5.37 -3.78 -14.91
C LEU A 170 5.80 -5.22 -14.60
N MET A 171 4.85 -6.12 -14.40
CA MET A 171 5.12 -7.51 -14.03
C MET A 171 5.71 -8.27 -15.22
N LEU A 172 6.86 -8.89 -14.99
CA LEU A 172 7.31 -9.98 -15.86
C LEU A 172 6.27 -11.10 -15.73
N GLN A 173 5.57 -11.44 -16.82
CA GLN A 173 4.72 -12.63 -16.82
C GLN A 173 5.57 -13.79 -16.32
N VAL A 174 5.06 -14.54 -15.33
CA VAL A 174 5.71 -15.76 -14.86
C VAL A 174 5.74 -16.72 -16.04
N GLY A 175 6.87 -16.69 -16.72
CA GLY A 175 7.19 -17.36 -17.97
C GLY A 175 8.71 -17.33 -18.13
N TYR A 176 9.43 -17.59 -17.03
CA TYR A 176 10.69 -18.29 -17.17
C TYR A 176 10.32 -19.64 -17.81
N LYS A 177 10.80 -19.85 -19.04
CA LYS A 177 10.77 -21.16 -19.70
C LYS A 177 11.42 -22.21 -18.81
#